data_AF-A0AAD4T5F7-F1
#
_entry.id   AF-A0AAD4T5F7-F1
#
_cell.length_a   1.000
_cell.length_b   1.000
_cell.length_c   1.000
_cell.angle_alpha   90.00
_cell.angle_beta   90.00
_cell.angle_gamma   90.00
#
_symmetry.space_group_name_H-M   'P 1'
#
loop_
_entity.id
_entity.type
_entity.pdbx_description
1 polymer ?
#
loop_
_entity_poly.entity_id
_entity_poly.type
_entity_poly.pdbx_seq_one_letter_code
_entity_poly.pdbx_strand_id
1 'polypeptide(L)'
;MRSHGNIIFSLLLLCAILVSKGSSYRTRVHVQNHLEAHEDLFMHCRSYDDDLGERMLRVGEESYWDFKAFPLFTHFWCDLRWFDSWSHHWYNGTFDVYRSTGLINRYIGYCGHECLWSARQLGFYLYRKDEQKWEKRGEWRAE
;
A
#
# COMPACT_ATOMS: atom_id res chain seq x y z
N MET A 1 -11.43 49.60 -18.24
CA MET A 1 -10.44 48.75 -17.54
C MET A 1 -11.11 48.04 -16.36
N ARG A 2 -11.99 47.07 -16.62
CA ARG A 2 -12.75 46.35 -15.60
C ARG A 2 -13.12 44.98 -16.17
N SER A 3 -12.69 43.91 -15.51
CA SER A 3 -13.26 42.54 -15.55
C SER A 3 -12.20 41.48 -15.24
N HIS A 4 -10.94 41.66 -15.69
CA HIS A 4 -9.89 40.64 -15.54
C HIS A 4 -9.56 40.29 -14.08
N GLY A 5 -9.52 41.27 -13.16
CA GLY A 5 -9.26 41.02 -11.75
C GLY A 5 -10.34 40.18 -11.06
N ASN A 6 -11.61 40.37 -11.42
CA ASN A 6 -12.73 39.60 -10.86
C ASN A 6 -12.78 38.19 -11.45
N ILE A 7 -12.42 38.02 -12.72
CA ILE A 7 -12.32 36.70 -13.35
C ILE A 7 -11.15 35.91 -12.75
N ILE A 8 -9.99 36.53 -12.56
CA ILE A 8 -8.82 35.90 -11.93
C ILE A 8 -9.13 35.54 -10.47
N PHE A 9 -9.76 36.45 -9.73
CA PHE A 9 -10.15 36.18 -8.33
C PHE A 9 -11.19 35.05 -8.24
N SER A 10 -12.18 35.03 -9.13
CA SER A 10 -13.15 33.93 -9.23
C SER A 10 -12.49 32.60 -9.63
N LEU A 11 -11.53 32.60 -10.55
CA LEU A 11 -10.76 31.41 -10.95
C LEU A 11 -9.89 30.89 -9.79
N LEU A 12 -9.25 31.77 -9.03
CA LEU A 12 -8.45 31.41 -7.85
C LEU A 12 -9.33 30.85 -6.72
N LEU A 13 -10.52 31.42 -6.49
CA LEU A 13 -11.51 30.89 -5.55
C LEU A 13 -12.04 29.52 -5.99
N LEU A 14 -12.33 29.34 -7.29
CA LEU A 14 -12.70 28.03 -7.84
C LEU A 14 -11.58 27.01 -7.65
N CYS A 15 -10.32 27.37 -7.92
CA CYS A 15 -9.16 26.51 -7.66
C CYS A 15 -9.03 26.16 -6.17
N ALA A 16 -9.18 27.11 -5.25
CA ALA A 16 -9.12 26.85 -3.81
C ALA A 16 -10.23 25.89 -3.34
N ILE A 17 -11.45 26.06 -3.85
CA ILE A 17 -12.59 25.16 -3.55
C ILE A 17 -12.34 23.76 -4.13
N LEU A 18 -11.77 23.65 -5.33
CA LEU A 18 -11.42 22.38 -5.95
C LEU A 18 -10.28 21.66 -5.19
N VAL A 19 -9.29 22.40 -4.68
CA VAL A 19 -8.20 21.86 -3.83
C VAL A 19 -8.74 21.34 -2.50
N SER A 20 -9.80 21.96 -1.94
CA SER A 20 -10.38 21.57 -0.65
C SER A 20 -11.09 20.21 -0.63
N LYS A 21 -11.34 19.60 -1.80
CA LYS A 21 -12.06 18.31 -1.91
C LYS A 21 -11.15 17.07 -1.87
N GLY A 22 -9.94 17.19 -1.36
CA GLY A 22 -9.15 16.03 -0.97
C GLY A 22 -9.68 15.39 0.33
N SER A 23 -10.90 14.82 0.30
CA SER A 23 -11.42 14.10 1.46
C SER A 23 -10.51 12.93 1.76
N SER A 24 -9.94 12.93 2.94
CA SER A 24 -9.11 11.84 3.44
C SER A 24 -9.99 10.75 4.03
N TYR A 25 -9.55 9.51 3.92
CA TYR A 25 -10.33 8.34 4.32
C TYR A 25 -9.47 7.39 5.14
N ARG A 26 -10.11 6.71 6.09
CA ARG A 26 -9.44 5.67 6.87
C ARG A 26 -9.17 4.48 5.95
N THR A 27 -7.97 3.95 6.06
CA THR A 27 -7.54 2.74 5.35
C THR A 27 -6.74 1.89 6.32
N ARG A 28 -6.93 0.58 6.22
CA ARG A 28 -6.12 -0.42 6.89
C ARG A 28 -5.41 -1.28 5.86
N VAL A 29 -4.14 -1.56 6.11
CA VAL A 29 -3.36 -2.55 5.37
C VAL A 29 -3.10 -3.72 6.31
N HIS A 30 -3.28 -4.93 5.78
CA HIS A 30 -2.95 -6.18 6.44
C HIS A 30 -1.91 -6.91 5.61
N VAL A 31 -0.89 -7.47 6.27
CA VAL A 31 0.14 -8.32 5.66
C VAL A 31 0.12 -9.65 6.39
N GLN A 32 -0.20 -10.72 5.66
CA GLN A 32 -0.32 -12.07 6.18
C GLN A 32 0.82 -12.95 5.68
N ASN A 33 1.39 -13.76 6.56
CA ASN A 33 2.37 -14.77 6.18
C ASN A 33 1.67 -16.08 5.83
N HIS A 34 1.66 -16.43 4.53
CA HIS A 34 1.21 -17.71 4.00
C HIS A 34 2.34 -18.39 3.19
N LEU A 35 3.59 -18.21 3.62
CA LEU A 35 4.71 -19.03 3.14
C LEU A 35 4.51 -20.48 3.58
N GLU A 36 5.05 -21.39 2.78
CA GLU A 36 4.98 -22.82 3.08
C GLU A 36 6.06 -23.19 4.12
N ALA A 37 6.14 -24.47 4.51
CA ALA A 37 7.23 -25.01 5.34
C ALA A 37 7.52 -24.29 6.68
N HIS A 38 6.56 -23.57 7.26
CA HIS A 38 6.72 -22.81 8.51
C HIS A 38 7.79 -21.71 8.45
N GLU A 39 7.95 -21.07 7.29
CA GLU A 39 8.95 -20.03 7.08
C GLU A 39 8.53 -18.68 7.67
N ASP A 40 9.43 -18.04 8.41
CA ASP A 40 9.21 -16.73 9.02
C ASP A 40 9.38 -15.62 7.98
N LEU A 41 8.42 -14.69 7.95
CA LEU A 41 8.45 -13.49 7.11
C LEU A 41 8.96 -12.31 7.94
N PHE A 42 10.09 -11.74 7.54
CA PHE A 42 10.59 -10.48 8.07
C PHE A 42 10.10 -9.34 7.20
N MET A 43 9.50 -8.32 7.80
CA MET A 43 8.96 -7.16 7.09
C MET A 43 9.42 -5.86 7.75
N HIS A 44 9.78 -4.88 6.94
CA HIS A 44 9.99 -3.49 7.35
C HIS A 44 9.12 -2.61 6.46
N CYS A 45 8.05 -2.04 7.02
CA CYS A 45 7.13 -1.18 6.29
C CYS A 45 7.27 0.27 6.71
N ARG A 46 7.08 1.18 5.75
CA ARG A 46 7.29 2.61 5.94
C ARG A 46 6.53 3.42 4.90
N SER A 47 6.25 4.66 5.25
CA SER A 47 5.86 5.71 4.33
C SER A 47 6.98 6.74 4.23
N TYR A 48 6.72 7.86 3.55
CA TYR A 48 7.65 8.98 3.54
C TYR A 48 7.77 9.65 4.92
N ASP A 49 6.68 9.65 5.70
CA ASP A 49 6.57 10.41 6.95
C ASP A 49 6.67 9.51 8.20
N ASP A 50 6.37 8.21 8.07
CA ASP A 50 6.26 7.26 9.19
C ASP A 50 7.03 5.97 8.92
N ASP A 51 7.92 5.59 9.83
CA ASP A 51 8.51 4.25 9.88
C ASP A 51 7.68 3.35 10.82
N LEU A 52 7.10 2.27 10.29
CA LEU A 52 6.29 1.32 11.08
C LEU A 52 7.16 0.29 11.83
N GLY A 53 8.46 0.29 11.52
CA GLY A 53 9.48 -0.57 12.09
C GLY A 53 9.50 -1.98 11.49
N GLU A 54 10.41 -2.79 12.04
CA GLU A 54 10.55 -4.19 11.67
C GLU A 54 9.58 -5.07 12.43
N ARG A 55 9.06 -6.11 11.78
CA ARG A 55 8.26 -7.18 12.38
C ARG A 55 8.67 -8.52 11.77
N MET A 56 8.57 -9.57 12.58
CA MET A 56 8.68 -10.96 12.14
C MET A 56 7.31 -11.60 12.31
N LEU A 57 6.83 -12.27 11.26
CA LEU A 57 5.55 -12.97 11.25
C LEU A 57 5.80 -14.45 11.03
N ARG A 58 5.31 -15.30 11.94
CA ARG A 58 5.24 -16.74 11.72
C ARG A 58 4.15 -17.07 10.71
N VAL A 59 4.19 -18.28 10.15
CA VAL A 59 3.14 -18.75 9.24
C VAL A 59 1.76 -18.68 9.92
N GLY A 60 0.82 -18.04 9.23
CA GLY A 60 -0.54 -17.79 9.72
C GLY A 60 -0.70 -16.51 10.55
N GLU A 61 0.39 -15.83 10.94
CA GLU A 61 0.32 -14.53 11.61
C GLU A 61 0.12 -13.38 10.62
N GLU A 62 -0.40 -12.26 11.14
CA GLU A 62 -0.60 -11.03 10.38
C GLU A 62 -0.11 -9.79 11.12
N SER A 63 0.34 -8.80 10.35
CA SER A 63 0.59 -7.43 10.81
C SER A 63 -0.37 -6.49 10.12
N TYR A 64 -0.92 -5.52 10.86
CA TYR A 64 -1.79 -4.50 10.29
C TYR A 64 -1.52 -3.12 10.88
N TRP A 65 -1.90 -2.09 10.12
CA TRP A 65 -1.89 -0.71 10.60
C TRP A 65 -2.99 0.11 9.94
N ASP A 66 -3.50 1.06 10.71
CA ASP A 66 -4.50 2.03 10.27
C ASP A 66 -3.84 3.37 9.95
N PHE A 67 -4.28 4.01 8.88
CA PHE A 67 -3.85 5.36 8.55
C PHE A 67 -4.98 6.13 7.88
N LYS A 68 -4.78 7.45 7.81
CA LYS A 68 -5.65 8.35 7.08
C LYS A 68 -5.00 8.67 5.75
N ALA A 69 -5.59 8.16 4.67
CA ALA A 69 -5.08 8.34 3.33
C ALA A 69 -5.46 9.72 2.79
N PHE A 70 -4.47 10.47 2.36
CA PHE A 70 -4.62 11.75 1.68
C PHE A 70 -4.39 11.54 0.18
N PRO A 71 -5.30 12.01 -0.70
CA PRO A 71 -5.09 11.92 -2.14
C PRO A 71 -3.73 12.51 -2.53
N LEU A 72 -3.00 11.86 -3.44
CA LEU A 72 -1.66 12.23 -3.92
C LEU A 72 -0.49 12.09 -2.93
N PHE A 73 -0.73 12.02 -1.62
CA PHE A 73 0.34 12.16 -0.62
C PHE A 73 0.63 10.88 0.16
N THR A 74 -0.25 9.88 0.13
CA THR A 74 -0.04 8.66 0.93
C THR A 74 0.56 7.54 0.10
N HIS A 75 1.77 7.12 0.48
CA HIS A 75 2.46 5.98 -0.10
C HIS A 75 3.12 5.18 1.02
N PHE A 76 2.76 3.90 1.12
CA PHE A 76 3.43 2.91 1.96
C PHE A 76 4.07 1.84 1.08
N TRP A 77 5.30 1.45 1.42
CA TRP A 77 5.98 0.30 0.86
C TRP A 77 6.57 -0.56 1.98
N CYS A 78 6.83 -1.81 1.65
CA CYS A 78 7.42 -2.77 2.57
C CYS A 78 8.59 -3.47 1.90
N ASP A 79 9.68 -3.61 2.64
CA ASP A 79 10.78 -4.50 2.33
C ASP A 79 10.55 -5.79 3.10
N LEU A 80 10.43 -6.89 2.37
CA LEU A 80 10.16 -8.20 2.93
C LEU A 80 11.29 -9.15 2.58
N ARG A 81 11.60 -10.06 3.50
CA ARG A 81 12.49 -11.18 3.24
C ARG A 81 12.09 -12.40 4.04
N TRP A 82 12.47 -13.56 3.54
CA TRP A 82 12.26 -14.84 4.19
C TRP A 82 13.33 -15.83 3.72
N PHE A 83 13.55 -16.88 4.49
CA PHE A 83 14.53 -17.91 4.19
C PHE A 83 13.82 -19.19 3.75
N ASP A 84 14.16 -19.67 2.57
CA ASP A 84 13.65 -20.95 2.06
C ASP A 84 14.48 -22.09 2.64
N SER A 85 13.85 -22.89 3.49
CA SER A 85 14.52 -24.01 4.15
C SER A 85 14.91 -25.14 3.20
N TRP A 86 14.23 -25.27 2.05
CA TRP A 86 14.49 -26.29 1.06
C TRP A 86 15.65 -25.91 0.14
N SER A 87 15.61 -24.69 -0.42
CA SER A 87 16.69 -24.20 -1.30
C SER A 87 17.88 -23.62 -0.56
N HIS A 88 17.77 -23.40 0.76
CA HIS A 88 18.78 -22.76 1.62
C HIS A 88 19.16 -21.34 1.15
N HIS A 89 18.23 -20.62 0.53
CA HIS A 89 18.44 -19.26 0.03
C HIS A 89 17.55 -18.24 0.73
N TRP A 90 18.07 -17.03 0.86
CA TRP A 90 17.26 -15.87 1.24
C TRP A 90 16.56 -15.32 0.00
N TYR A 91 15.30 -14.97 0.20
CA TYR A 91 14.46 -14.31 -0.78
C TYR A 91 14.03 -12.96 -0.24
N ASN A 92 14.04 -11.93 -1.09
CA ASN A 92 13.58 -10.59 -0.72
C ASN A 92 12.71 -9.94 -1.79
N GLY A 93 12.02 -8.87 -1.40
CA GLY A 93 11.32 -8.00 -2.33
C GLY A 93 10.81 -6.73 -1.66
N THR A 94 10.77 -5.65 -2.45
CA THR A 94 10.21 -4.35 -2.05
C THR A 94 8.91 -4.12 -2.80
N PHE A 95 7.81 -3.91 -2.06
CA PHE A 95 6.49 -3.80 -2.66
C PHE A 95 5.74 -2.57 -2.17
N ASP A 96 5.14 -1.84 -3.10
CA ASP A 96 4.14 -0.82 -2.77
C ASP A 96 2.90 -1.52 -2.21
N VAL A 97 2.62 -1.33 -0.92
CA VAL A 97 1.45 -1.93 -0.27
C VAL A 97 0.23 -1.01 -0.29
N TYR A 98 0.47 0.28 -0.48
CA TYR A 98 -0.57 1.27 -0.70
C TYR A 98 0.00 2.51 -1.37
N ARG A 99 -0.68 3.03 -2.40
CA ARG A 99 -0.27 4.29 -3.03
C ARG A 99 -1.46 5.07 -3.57
N SER A 100 -1.70 6.26 -3.03
CA SER A 100 -2.69 7.18 -3.57
C SER A 100 -2.14 7.92 -4.80
N THR A 101 -2.23 7.31 -5.99
CA THR A 101 -1.82 7.97 -7.24
C THR A 101 -2.94 8.80 -7.83
N GLY A 102 -2.68 10.06 -8.19
CA GLY A 102 -3.67 10.93 -8.85
C GLY A 102 -4.83 11.37 -7.96
N LEU A 103 -5.84 11.99 -8.58
CA LEU A 103 -7.09 12.38 -7.91
C LEU A 103 -7.98 11.18 -7.57
N ILE A 104 -7.78 10.03 -8.23
CA ILE A 104 -8.52 8.79 -8.02
C ILE A 104 -7.55 7.73 -7.48
N ASN A 105 -7.69 7.36 -6.21
CA ASN A 105 -6.88 6.28 -5.67
C ASN A 105 -7.34 4.93 -6.22
N ARG A 106 -6.49 4.30 -7.04
CA ARG A 106 -6.71 2.95 -7.58
C ARG A 106 -6.85 1.87 -6.51
N TYR A 107 -6.15 2.00 -5.38
CA TYR A 107 -6.29 1.05 -4.27
C TYR A 107 -7.70 1.05 -3.67
N ILE A 108 -8.44 2.17 -3.70
CA ILE A 108 -9.86 2.15 -3.32
C ILE A 108 -10.65 1.20 -4.23
N GLY A 109 -10.38 1.22 -5.54
CA GLY A 109 -11.03 0.30 -6.48
C GLY A 109 -10.66 -1.16 -6.23
N TYR A 110 -9.39 -1.41 -5.86
CA TYR A 110 -8.88 -2.77 -5.66
C TYR A 110 -9.29 -3.40 -4.33
N CYS A 111 -9.18 -2.67 -3.21
CA CYS A 111 -9.37 -3.19 -1.86
C CYS A 111 -10.33 -2.36 -0.98
N GLY A 112 -10.88 -1.27 -1.50
CA GLY A 112 -11.69 -0.34 -0.71
C GLY A 112 -10.85 0.31 0.39
N HIS A 113 -11.28 0.13 1.63
CA HIS A 113 -10.60 0.65 2.83
C HIS A 113 -9.77 -0.40 3.58
N GLU A 114 -9.78 -1.66 3.13
CA GLU A 114 -9.09 -2.76 3.81
C GLU A 114 -8.30 -3.55 2.75
N CYS A 115 -7.00 -3.30 2.69
CA CYS A 115 -6.10 -3.91 1.71
C CYS A 115 -5.39 -5.11 2.31
N LEU A 116 -5.77 -6.30 1.83
CA LEU A 116 -5.28 -7.58 2.31
C LEU A 116 -4.14 -8.05 1.42
N TRP A 117 -2.96 -8.20 2.02
CA TRP A 117 -1.77 -8.73 1.38
C TRP A 117 -1.39 -10.09 1.95
N SER A 118 -0.90 -10.97 1.08
CA SER A 118 -0.45 -12.31 1.44
C SER A 118 0.92 -12.58 0.83
N ALA A 119 1.91 -12.82 1.68
CA ALA A 119 3.19 -13.40 1.28
C ALA A 119 3.01 -14.90 1.05
N ARG A 120 3.47 -15.39 -0.10
CA ARG A 120 3.37 -16.79 -0.54
C ARG A 120 4.65 -17.20 -1.26
N GLN A 121 4.88 -18.49 -1.48
CA GLN A 121 6.12 -18.99 -2.08
C GLN A 121 6.52 -18.31 -3.40
N LEU A 122 5.55 -18.01 -4.26
CA LEU A 122 5.81 -17.46 -5.59
C LEU A 122 5.81 -15.93 -5.64
N GLY A 123 5.51 -15.23 -4.55
CA GLY A 123 5.52 -13.78 -4.52
C GLY A 123 4.54 -13.17 -3.53
N PHE A 124 4.27 -11.89 -3.72
CA PHE A 124 3.42 -11.10 -2.84
C PHE A 124 2.11 -10.73 -3.54
N TYR A 125 0.99 -11.04 -2.89
CA TYR A 125 -0.33 -11.00 -3.50
C TYR A 125 -1.23 -9.99 -2.81
N LEU A 126 -1.97 -9.22 -3.60
CA LEU A 126 -3.05 -8.34 -3.13
C LEU A 126 -4.39 -9.01 -3.41
N TYR A 127 -5.29 -9.02 -2.44
CA TYR A 127 -6.67 -9.43 -2.68
C TYR A 127 -7.46 -8.31 -3.38
N ARG A 128 -7.87 -8.59 -4.62
CA ARG A 128 -8.74 -7.74 -5.43
C ARG A 128 -10.18 -8.00 -5.05
N LYS A 129 -10.81 -7.10 -4.30
CA LYS A 129 -12.22 -7.19 -3.90
C LYS A 129 -13.17 -6.99 -5.07
N ASP A 130 -12.78 -6.17 -6.04
CA ASP A 130 -13.55 -5.96 -7.27
C ASP A 130 -13.61 -7.24 -8.13
N GLU A 131 -12.55 -8.05 -8.10
CA GLU A 131 -12.46 -9.29 -8.89
C GLU A 131 -12.62 -10.56 -8.04
N GLN A 132 -12.78 -10.43 -6.72
CA GLN A 132 -12.88 -11.51 -5.75
C GLN A 132 -11.73 -12.54 -5.86
N LYS A 133 -10.50 -12.09 -6.12
CA LYS A 133 -9.34 -12.99 -6.32
C LYS A 133 -8.03 -12.41 -5.78
N TRP A 134 -7.08 -13.31 -5.54
CA TRP A 134 -5.69 -12.93 -5.24
C TRP A 134 -4.94 -12.61 -6.54
N GLU A 135 -4.34 -11.43 -6.61
CA GLU A 135 -3.51 -11.00 -7.73
C GLU A 135 -2.05 -10.90 -7.28
N LYS A 136 -1.14 -11.57 -7.99
CA LYS A 136 0.30 -11.43 -7.76
C LYS A 136 0.74 -10.03 -8.16
N ARG A 137 1.36 -9.29 -7.24
CA ARG A 137 1.85 -7.92 -7.46
C ARG A 137 3.34 -7.85 -7.69
N GLY A 138 4.07 -8.90 -7.31
CA GLY A 138 5.44 -9.13 -7.74
C GLY A 138 6.02 -10.42 -7.17
N GLU A 139 7.23 -10.74 -7.60
CA GLU A 139 7.94 -11.98 -7.29
C GLU A 139 9.12 -11.70 -6.36
N TRP A 140 9.55 -12.74 -5.67
CA TRP A 140 10.74 -12.67 -4.84
C TRP A 140 12.01 -12.70 -5.70
N ARG A 141 13.06 -12.06 -5.22
CA ARG A 141 14.41 -12.17 -5.76
C ARG A 141 15.25 -12.98 -4.78
N ALA A 142 16.00 -13.94 -5.30
CA ALA A 142 17.04 -14.59 -4.51
C ALA A 142 18.15 -13.56 -4.20
N GLU A 143 18.65 -13.60 -2.97
CA GLU A 143 19.84 -12.85 -2.55
C GLU A 143 21.14 -13.49 -3.06
#